data_AF-A0A3M8K9Z1-F1
#
_entry.id   AF-A0A3M8K9Z1-F1
#
_cell.length_a   1.000
_cell.length_b   1.000
_cell.length_c   1.000
_cell.angle_alpha   90.00
_cell.angle_beta   90.00
_cell.angle_gamma   90.00
#
_symmetry.space_group_name_H-M   'P 1'
#
loop_
_entity.id
_entity.type
_entity.pdbx_description
1 polymer ?
#
loop_
_entity_poly.entity_id
_entity_poly.type
_entity_poly.pdbx_seq_one_letter_code
_entity_poly.pdbx_strand_id
1 'polypeptide(L)'
;MAQTGSGYCPSQLVHHSHLTPNQPLDLYREDTPMTDLMLPETATEQAIADIWATRTGVSPVGKHDRFSDLGGSSLAAETALVELRNRLGREIGAQLLATDPTVAELAEAIEETGRQDFHRGLETCTHLTPGNDGKPMLFCFAGAGASAVCFLDLARYFSDSYDVWAFHAHGFHSKGRADRSLAAKARRHVPKLMEIQPTGPLTLIGHSFGGHVAMEAARQLTEQGRVINQVLLLDTFLGAVDGGSVADYRSEAPAALPPLRERLLTHWRILTAGLIPRDVATQQSVFWEQEIRIQNRIQCESVPPGTTVLVSDEGQAQQELWLAIDQPPTTVRTSGSHLSVLSDRHTLALLRSQLATPESA
;
A
#
# COMPACT_ATOMS: atom_id res chain seq x y z
N MET A 1 38.66 -30.27 -7.11
CA MET A 1 37.30 -30.85 -7.04
C MET A 1 36.43 -29.81 -6.34
N ALA A 2 35.59 -29.14 -7.12
CA ALA A 2 34.71 -28.07 -6.66
C ALA A 2 33.57 -28.65 -5.82
N GLN A 3 33.34 -28.09 -4.64
CA GLN A 3 32.12 -28.30 -3.87
C GLN A 3 31.02 -27.44 -4.51
N THR A 4 30.01 -28.10 -5.05
CA THR A 4 28.80 -27.50 -5.60
C THR A 4 27.92 -27.02 -4.46
N GLY A 5 27.56 -25.73 -4.48
CA GLY A 5 26.64 -25.11 -3.54
C GLY A 5 25.24 -25.74 -3.63
N SER A 6 24.68 -26.07 -2.47
CA SER A 6 23.27 -26.42 -2.31
C SER A 6 22.43 -25.17 -2.53
N GLY A 7 21.69 -25.12 -3.63
CA GLY A 7 20.74 -24.05 -3.93
C GLY A 7 19.49 -24.21 -3.07
N TYR A 8 19.17 -23.18 -2.31
CA TYR A 8 17.89 -23.01 -1.64
C TYR A 8 16.75 -23.06 -2.67
N CYS A 9 15.82 -23.99 -2.51
CA CYS A 9 14.63 -24.15 -3.36
C CYS A 9 13.41 -23.61 -2.59
N PRO A 10 12.63 -22.65 -3.12
CA PRO A 10 11.41 -22.19 -2.46
C PRO A 10 10.40 -23.33 -2.32
N SER A 11 9.81 -23.49 -1.13
CA SER A 11 8.86 -24.57 -0.82
C SER A 11 7.58 -24.49 -1.66
N GLN A 12 7.20 -25.61 -2.24
CA GLN A 12 5.88 -25.79 -2.84
C GLN A 12 4.83 -25.94 -1.73
N LEU A 13 3.82 -25.07 -1.71
CA LEU A 13 2.65 -25.17 -0.82
C LEU A 13 1.59 -26.07 -1.47
N VAL A 14 1.05 -27.07 -0.75
CA VAL A 14 0.02 -27.99 -1.27
C VAL A 14 -1.24 -27.93 -0.41
N HIS A 15 -2.41 -27.96 -1.06
CA HIS A 15 -3.73 -27.93 -0.43
C HIS A 15 -4.24 -29.36 -0.19
N HIS A 16 -4.43 -29.78 1.06
CA HIS A 16 -5.04 -31.08 1.37
C HIS A 16 -6.57 -30.98 1.33
N SER A 17 -7.19 -31.59 0.32
CA SER A 17 -8.65 -31.65 0.17
C SER A 17 -9.24 -32.84 0.91
N HIS A 18 -9.43 -32.70 2.23
CA HIS A 18 -10.45 -33.43 3.00
C HIS A 18 -10.84 -32.60 4.23
N LEU A 19 -11.81 -31.69 4.10
CA LEU A 19 -12.31 -30.90 5.22
C LEU A 19 -13.84 -30.99 5.33
N THR A 20 -14.29 -31.22 6.57
CA THR A 20 -15.64 -30.89 7.03
C THR A 20 -15.73 -29.38 7.30
N PRO A 21 -16.93 -28.76 7.32
CA PRO A 21 -17.10 -27.34 6.98
C PRO A 21 -16.62 -26.27 7.99
N ASN A 22 -15.81 -26.57 9.02
CA ASN A 22 -15.57 -25.60 10.09
C ASN A 22 -14.22 -25.68 10.84
N GLN A 23 -13.14 -26.13 10.20
CA GLN A 23 -11.78 -25.99 10.76
C GLN A 23 -10.98 -24.91 10.01
N PRO A 24 -10.16 -24.10 10.71
CA PRO A 24 -9.21 -23.21 10.07
C PRO A 24 -8.23 -24.02 9.21
N LEU A 25 -7.93 -23.51 8.02
CA LEU A 25 -6.95 -24.11 7.10
C LEU A 25 -5.55 -23.90 7.67
N ASP A 26 -5.08 -24.83 8.49
CA ASP A 26 -3.65 -24.95 8.79
C ASP A 26 -2.96 -25.54 7.55
N LEU A 27 -2.25 -24.70 6.79
CA LEU A 27 -1.45 -25.14 5.66
C LEU A 27 -0.11 -25.68 6.20
N TYR A 28 -0.02 -27.00 6.33
CA TYR A 28 1.22 -27.67 6.68
C TYR A 28 2.17 -27.72 5.46
N ARG A 29 3.45 -27.37 5.68
CA ARG A 29 4.53 -27.52 4.69
C ARG A 29 4.86 -29.01 4.56
N GLU A 30 4.32 -29.70 3.56
CA GLU A 30 4.81 -31.04 3.21
C GLU A 30 6.04 -30.92 2.28
N ASP A 31 7.01 -31.81 2.50
CA ASP A 31 8.26 -32.03 1.74
C ASP A 31 9.51 -31.19 2.07
N THR A 32 9.51 -30.33 3.09
CA THR A 32 10.80 -29.93 3.72
C THR A 32 11.00 -30.79 4.96
N PRO A 33 11.95 -31.76 4.98
CA PRO A 33 12.25 -32.45 6.22
C PRO A 33 12.55 -31.41 7.30
N MET A 34 11.88 -31.49 8.47
CA MET A 34 12.09 -30.54 9.59
C MET A 34 13.58 -30.37 9.95
N THR A 35 14.41 -31.33 9.60
CA THR A 35 15.87 -31.35 9.75
C THR A 35 16.62 -30.29 8.94
N ASP A 36 16.03 -29.72 7.89
CA ASP A 36 16.65 -28.69 7.02
C ASP A 36 16.00 -27.30 7.17
N LEU A 37 14.93 -27.21 7.98
CA LEU A 37 14.28 -25.94 8.29
C LEU A 37 15.02 -25.25 9.44
N MET A 38 15.82 -24.23 9.12
CA MET A 38 16.49 -23.39 10.12
C MET A 38 15.45 -22.57 10.89
N LEU A 39 15.22 -22.90 12.16
CA LEU A 39 14.21 -22.23 12.98
C LEU A 39 14.70 -20.87 13.52
N PRO A 40 13.78 -19.97 13.93
CA PRO A 40 14.10 -18.78 14.70
C PRO A 40 14.96 -19.10 15.93
N GLU A 41 16.03 -18.33 16.16
CA GLU A 41 16.99 -18.52 17.25
C GLU A 41 16.88 -17.41 18.30
N THR A 42 16.41 -16.22 17.92
CA THR A 42 16.24 -15.07 18.81
C THR A 42 14.78 -14.78 19.15
N ALA A 43 14.54 -14.03 20.24
CA ALA A 43 13.19 -13.64 20.64
C ALA A 43 12.49 -12.76 19.58
N THR A 44 13.25 -11.92 18.88
CA THR A 44 12.72 -11.05 17.81
C THR A 44 12.38 -11.86 16.56
N GLU A 45 13.24 -12.80 16.16
CA GLU A 45 12.94 -13.75 15.08
C GLU A 45 11.70 -14.58 15.41
N GLN A 46 11.58 -15.10 16.64
CA GLN A 46 10.42 -15.89 17.06
C GLN A 46 9.13 -15.05 16.99
N ALA A 47 9.19 -13.80 17.44
CA ALA A 47 8.03 -12.91 17.37
C ALA A 47 7.56 -12.67 15.92
N ILE A 48 8.51 -12.48 15.00
CA ILE A 48 8.22 -12.31 13.56
C ILE A 48 7.64 -13.60 12.97
N ALA A 49 8.29 -14.74 13.22
CA ALA A 49 7.86 -16.04 12.70
C ALA A 49 6.44 -16.41 13.17
N ASP A 50 6.11 -16.20 14.45
CA ASP A 50 4.77 -16.45 14.98
C ASP A 50 3.70 -15.59 14.29
N ILE A 51 4.01 -14.32 14.04
CA ILE A 51 3.10 -13.38 13.38
C ILE A 51 2.91 -13.79 11.92
N TRP A 52 3.99 -14.13 11.21
CA TRP A 52 3.89 -14.62 9.84
C TRP A 52 3.10 -15.92 9.75
N ALA A 53 3.31 -16.86 10.68
CA ALA A 53 2.54 -18.09 10.73
C ALA A 53 1.04 -17.80 10.90
N THR A 54 0.69 -16.92 11.84
CA THR A 54 -0.70 -16.51 12.10
C THR A 54 -1.34 -15.84 10.87
N ARG A 55 -0.57 -15.04 10.13
CA ARG A 55 -1.08 -14.23 9.01
C ARG A 55 -1.16 -14.99 7.69
N THR A 56 -0.32 -16.00 7.51
CA THR A 56 -0.25 -16.81 6.28
C THR A 56 -0.91 -18.17 6.42
N GLY A 57 -1.15 -18.63 7.66
CA GLY A 57 -1.63 -19.97 7.94
C GLY A 57 -0.55 -21.05 7.76
N VAL A 58 0.71 -20.67 7.51
CA VAL A 58 1.83 -21.59 7.31
C VAL A 58 2.61 -21.75 8.61
N SER A 59 2.80 -22.99 9.06
CA SER A 59 3.59 -23.30 10.26
C SER A 59 4.30 -24.66 10.11
N PRO A 60 5.56 -24.81 10.58
CA PRO A 60 6.42 -23.78 11.18
C PRO A 60 7.03 -22.81 10.14
N VAL A 61 7.35 -21.59 10.60
CA VAL A 61 8.08 -20.57 9.81
C VAL A 61 9.55 -20.59 10.21
N GLY A 62 10.42 -20.83 9.23
CA GLY A 62 11.88 -20.83 9.39
C GLY A 62 12.48 -19.43 9.27
N LYS A 63 13.70 -19.24 9.80
CA LYS A 63 14.35 -17.93 9.88
C LYS A 63 14.73 -17.33 8.52
N HIS A 64 14.78 -18.15 7.48
CA HIS A 64 15.06 -17.76 6.09
C HIS A 64 13.80 -17.63 5.22
N ASP A 65 12.62 -17.88 5.78
CA ASP A 65 11.37 -17.67 5.05
C ASP A 65 11.08 -16.17 4.92
N ARG A 66 10.57 -15.77 3.74
CA ARG A 66 10.06 -14.42 3.45
C ARG A 66 8.54 -14.42 3.56
N PHE A 67 7.96 -13.28 3.91
CA PHE A 67 6.50 -13.18 4.06
C PHE A 67 5.74 -13.47 2.76
N SER A 68 6.28 -13.01 1.63
CA SER A 68 5.71 -13.20 0.28
C SER A 68 5.72 -14.68 -0.15
N ASP A 69 6.82 -15.39 0.11
CA ASP A 69 7.00 -16.82 -0.21
C ASP A 69 5.98 -17.69 0.52
N LEU A 70 5.52 -17.23 1.68
CA LEU A 70 4.48 -17.87 2.48
C LEU A 70 3.05 -17.48 2.05
N GLY A 71 2.88 -16.71 0.96
CA GLY A 71 1.58 -16.23 0.48
C GLY A 71 1.09 -14.95 1.16
N GLY A 72 1.97 -14.22 1.85
CA GLY A 72 1.64 -12.96 2.49
C GLY A 72 1.23 -11.87 1.49
N SER A 73 0.16 -11.14 1.80
CA SER A 73 -0.31 -9.98 1.01
C SER A 73 -0.02 -8.65 1.70
N SER A 74 -0.03 -7.54 0.97
CA SER A 74 0.14 -6.19 1.55
C SER A 74 -0.83 -5.88 2.69
N LEU A 75 -2.08 -6.38 2.62
CA LEU A 75 -3.05 -6.21 3.72
C LEU A 75 -2.65 -7.00 4.97
N ALA A 76 -2.17 -8.23 4.77
CA ALA A 76 -1.66 -9.05 5.86
C ALA A 76 -0.36 -8.46 6.44
N ALA A 77 0.49 -7.86 5.61
CA ALA A 77 1.71 -7.15 6.01
C ALA A 77 1.41 -5.91 6.86
N GLU A 78 0.40 -5.11 6.51
CA GLU A 78 -0.03 -3.95 7.31
C GLU A 78 -0.43 -4.39 8.73
N THR A 79 -1.19 -5.48 8.82
CA THR A 79 -1.64 -6.00 10.11
C THR A 79 -0.47 -6.61 10.90
N ALA A 80 0.42 -7.34 10.23
CA ALA A 80 1.64 -7.89 10.82
C ALA A 80 2.56 -6.79 11.38
N LEU A 81 2.74 -5.68 10.66
CA LEU A 81 3.53 -4.54 11.13
C LEU A 81 2.99 -3.94 12.42
N VAL A 82 1.68 -3.73 12.50
CA VAL A 82 1.08 -3.18 13.73
C VAL A 82 1.19 -4.16 14.90
N GLU A 83 1.02 -5.45 14.64
CA GLU A 83 1.21 -6.48 15.66
C GLU A 83 2.66 -6.57 16.14
N LEU A 84 3.63 -6.47 15.24
CA LEU A 84 5.06 -6.41 15.56
C LEU A 84 5.37 -5.19 16.44
N ARG A 85 4.87 -4.00 16.08
CA ARG A 85 5.05 -2.78 16.88
C ARG A 85 4.52 -2.95 18.30
N ASN A 86 3.32 -3.55 18.43
CA ASN A 86 2.70 -3.80 19.73
C ASN A 86 3.45 -4.84 20.56
N ARG A 87 3.85 -5.96 19.94
CA ARG A 87 4.51 -7.08 20.61
C ARG A 87 5.94 -6.74 21.05
N LEU A 88 6.66 -5.98 20.23
CA LEU A 88 8.05 -5.60 20.50
C LEU A 88 8.18 -4.26 21.22
N GLY A 89 7.11 -3.47 21.28
CA GLY A 89 7.13 -2.12 21.88
C GLY A 89 8.06 -1.16 21.14
N ARG A 90 8.27 -1.38 19.83
CA ARG A 90 9.19 -0.61 18.98
C ARG A 90 8.46 0.02 17.80
N GLU A 91 8.98 1.15 17.34
CA GLU A 91 8.55 1.73 16.06
C GLU A 91 9.18 0.92 14.91
N ILE A 92 8.34 0.40 14.02
CA ILE A 92 8.77 -0.48 12.91
C ILE A 92 8.15 0.07 11.63
N GLY A 93 8.96 0.71 10.78
CA GLY A 93 8.49 1.32 9.54
C GLY A 93 8.19 0.31 8.44
N ALA A 94 7.26 0.65 7.53
CA ALA A 94 6.97 -0.19 6.35
C ALA A 94 8.18 -0.34 5.40
N GLN A 95 9.11 0.62 5.43
CA GLN A 95 10.43 0.54 4.79
C GLN A 95 11.15 -0.78 5.07
N LEU A 96 11.03 -1.32 6.29
CA LEU A 96 11.72 -2.56 6.64
C LEU A 96 11.18 -3.79 5.89
N LEU A 97 9.95 -3.73 5.37
CA LEU A 97 9.38 -4.81 4.54
C LEU A 97 9.61 -4.60 3.04
N ALA A 98 10.16 -3.45 2.65
CA ALA A 98 10.26 -3.07 1.25
C ALA A 98 11.20 -3.98 0.45
N THR A 99 12.26 -4.49 1.08
CA THR A 99 13.21 -5.44 0.47
C THR A 99 12.74 -6.89 0.56
N ASP A 100 11.52 -7.12 1.05
CA ASP A 100 10.96 -8.45 1.28
C ASP A 100 11.83 -9.35 2.17
N PRO A 101 12.30 -8.87 3.33
CA PRO A 101 13.32 -9.56 4.12
C PRO A 101 12.88 -10.93 4.62
N THR A 102 13.84 -11.81 4.87
CA THR A 102 13.65 -13.02 5.68
C THR A 102 13.37 -12.67 7.14
N VAL A 103 12.96 -13.65 7.96
CA VAL A 103 12.75 -13.45 9.41
C VAL A 103 14.01 -12.88 10.05
N ALA A 104 15.16 -13.49 9.77
CA ALA A 104 16.45 -13.12 10.34
C ALA A 104 16.87 -11.71 9.92
N GLU A 105 16.75 -11.39 8.63
CA GLU A 105 17.06 -10.06 8.08
C GLU A 105 16.16 -8.97 8.71
N LEU A 106 14.86 -9.24 8.86
CA LEU A 106 13.93 -8.30 9.49
C LEU A 106 14.21 -8.13 10.98
N ALA A 107 14.52 -9.23 11.68
CA ALA A 107 14.87 -9.18 13.09
C ALA A 107 16.12 -8.34 13.33
N GLU A 108 17.17 -8.55 12.53
CA GLU A 108 18.40 -7.76 12.57
C GLU A 108 18.09 -6.27 12.34
N ALA A 109 17.34 -5.94 11.29
CA ALA A 109 16.97 -4.55 10.99
C ALA A 109 16.14 -3.88 12.12
N ILE A 110 15.24 -4.62 12.77
CA ILE A 110 14.47 -4.12 13.93
C ILE A 110 15.39 -3.90 15.15
N GLU A 111 16.41 -4.75 15.32
CA GLU A 111 17.39 -4.60 16.40
C GLU A 111 18.35 -3.43 16.17
N GLU A 112 18.76 -3.19 14.93
CA GLU A 112 19.57 -2.04 14.56
C GLU A 112 18.81 -0.72 14.67
N THR A 113 17.58 -0.68 14.16
CA THR A 113 16.74 0.52 14.24
C THR A 113 16.31 0.83 15.67
N GLY A 114 16.11 -0.18 16.54
CA GLY A 114 15.84 0.05 17.97
C GLY A 114 16.98 0.76 18.72
N ARG A 115 18.20 0.83 18.16
CA ARG A 115 19.36 1.55 18.71
C ARG A 115 19.46 2.99 18.23
N GLN A 116 18.70 3.36 17.20
CA GLN A 116 18.62 4.72 16.67
C GLN A 116 17.21 5.24 17.02
N ASP A 117 17.11 6.34 17.76
CA ASP A 117 15.80 6.92 18.10
C ASP A 117 15.02 7.16 16.80
N PHE A 118 14.01 6.31 16.54
CA PHE A 118 13.10 6.51 15.42
C PHE A 118 12.43 7.85 15.68
N HIS A 119 12.80 8.88 14.93
CA HIS A 119 12.15 10.17 15.06
C HIS A 119 10.67 9.93 14.80
N ARG A 120 9.87 10.18 15.83
CA ARG A 120 8.41 10.23 15.77
C ARG A 120 7.99 11.42 14.89
N GLY A 121 8.27 11.38 13.60
CA GLY A 121 7.54 12.17 12.62
C GLY A 121 6.28 11.39 12.32
N LEU A 122 5.06 11.83 12.58
CA LEU A 122 4.33 12.84 11.78
C LEU A 122 4.46 12.67 10.26
N GLU A 123 5.23 11.70 9.77
CA GLU A 123 5.52 11.54 8.36
C GLU A 123 4.29 10.93 7.72
N THR A 124 3.82 11.64 6.70
CA THR A 124 2.74 11.19 5.83
C THR A 124 3.29 10.46 4.62
N CYS A 125 4.55 10.05 4.68
CA CYS A 125 5.29 9.39 3.63
C CYS A 125 6.25 8.34 4.18
N THR A 126 6.58 7.36 3.35
CA THR A 126 7.58 6.34 3.62
C THR A 126 8.40 6.13 2.36
N HIS A 127 9.72 6.13 2.51
CA HIS A 127 10.64 5.68 1.47
C HIS A 127 10.58 4.16 1.39
N LEU A 128 10.29 3.60 0.23
CA LEU A 128 10.08 2.15 0.03
C LEU A 128 11.15 1.51 -0.85
N THR A 129 12.26 2.19 -1.11
CA THR A 129 13.42 1.57 -1.77
C THR A 129 14.69 1.91 -1.00
N PRO A 130 15.76 1.11 -1.11
CA PRO A 130 16.98 1.30 -0.31
C PRO A 130 17.79 2.57 -0.62
N GLY A 131 17.41 3.39 -1.61
CA GLY A 131 17.92 4.75 -1.77
C GLY A 131 18.62 5.10 -3.07
N ASN A 132 19.02 6.38 -3.09
CA ASN A 132 19.03 7.30 -4.24
C ASN A 132 20.37 7.33 -4.99
N ASP A 133 20.57 6.37 -5.90
CA ASP A 133 21.68 6.36 -6.87
C ASP A 133 21.42 7.32 -8.07
N GLY A 134 20.69 8.43 -7.85
CA GLY A 134 20.25 9.32 -8.94
C GLY A 134 19.11 8.75 -9.80
N LYS A 135 18.45 7.68 -9.34
CA LYS A 135 17.29 7.09 -10.00
C LYS A 135 16.12 8.09 -10.03
N PRO A 136 15.30 8.13 -11.09
CA PRO A 136 14.07 8.91 -11.11
C PRO A 136 13.13 8.49 -9.98
N MET A 137 12.45 9.46 -9.37
CA MET A 137 11.55 9.23 -8.25
C MET A 137 10.11 9.00 -8.71
N LEU A 138 9.43 8.07 -8.04
CA LEU A 138 7.99 7.85 -8.14
C LEU A 138 7.34 8.21 -6.80
N PHE A 139 6.43 9.17 -6.84
CA PHE A 139 5.67 9.59 -5.65
C PHE A 139 4.27 8.99 -5.69
N CYS A 140 4.07 7.94 -4.91
CA CYS A 140 2.86 7.13 -4.85
C CYS A 140 1.90 7.63 -3.75
N PHE A 141 0.61 7.79 -4.04
CA PHE A 141 -0.42 8.19 -3.07
C PHE A 141 -1.38 7.03 -2.83
N ALA A 142 -1.49 6.61 -1.56
CA ALA A 142 -2.32 5.46 -1.18
C ALA A 142 -3.81 5.75 -1.34
N GLY A 143 -4.56 4.68 -1.61
CA GLY A 143 -6.02 4.68 -1.68
C GLY A 143 -6.71 4.92 -0.34
N ALA A 144 -8.04 4.91 -0.37
CA ALA A 144 -8.85 5.20 0.80
C ALA A 144 -8.61 4.17 1.91
N GLY A 145 -8.28 4.62 3.12
CA GLY A 145 -7.96 3.76 4.26
C GLY A 145 -6.71 2.88 4.09
N ALA A 146 -5.91 3.11 3.04
CA ALA A 146 -4.67 2.40 2.80
C ALA A 146 -3.45 3.16 3.34
N SER A 147 -2.33 2.47 3.41
CA SER A 147 -1.04 3.01 3.86
C SER A 147 0.02 2.81 2.77
N ALA A 148 1.24 3.28 3.03
CA ALA A 148 2.40 3.00 2.17
C ALA A 148 2.60 1.50 1.87
N VAL A 149 2.15 0.61 2.76
CA VAL A 149 2.29 -0.85 2.61
C VAL A 149 1.62 -1.38 1.34
N CYS A 150 0.57 -0.72 0.81
CA CYS A 150 -0.06 -1.19 -0.43
C CYS A 150 0.87 -1.11 -1.65
N PHE A 151 1.96 -0.33 -1.57
CA PHE A 151 2.95 -0.18 -2.64
C PHE A 151 4.21 -1.04 -2.47
N LEU A 152 4.28 -1.96 -1.51
CA LEU A 152 5.49 -2.79 -1.32
C LEU A 152 5.86 -3.59 -2.58
N ASP A 153 4.91 -4.26 -3.21
CA ASP A 153 5.17 -5.05 -4.41
C ASP A 153 5.56 -4.19 -5.61
N LEU A 154 4.92 -3.03 -5.77
CA LEU A 154 5.32 -2.02 -6.75
C LEU A 154 6.77 -1.58 -6.50
N ALA A 155 7.12 -1.22 -5.25
CA ALA A 155 8.45 -0.76 -4.92
C ALA A 155 9.52 -1.82 -5.18
N ARG A 156 9.24 -3.09 -4.84
CA ARG A 156 10.11 -4.24 -5.16
C ARG A 156 10.30 -4.42 -6.66
N TYR A 157 9.25 -4.27 -7.45
CA TYR A 157 9.31 -4.40 -8.91
C TYR A 157 10.11 -3.28 -9.57
N PHE A 158 10.09 -2.08 -9.01
CA PHE A 158 10.73 -0.89 -9.59
C PHE A 158 12.09 -0.54 -8.97
N SER A 159 12.50 -1.21 -7.89
CA SER A 159 13.71 -0.90 -7.10
C SER A 159 15.01 -0.77 -7.92
N ASP A 160 15.14 -1.52 -9.01
CA ASP A 160 16.31 -1.46 -9.89
C ASP A 160 16.38 -0.19 -10.74
N SER A 161 15.24 0.47 -10.99
CA SER A 161 15.13 1.56 -11.97
C SER A 161 14.59 2.87 -11.41
N TYR A 162 13.84 2.82 -10.32
CA TYR A 162 13.20 3.99 -9.71
C TYR A 162 13.37 3.98 -8.20
N ASP A 163 13.36 5.18 -7.63
CA ASP A 163 13.22 5.39 -6.20
C ASP A 163 11.73 5.64 -5.86
N VAL A 164 11.14 4.82 -4.99
CA VAL A 164 9.69 4.87 -4.68
C VAL A 164 9.44 5.46 -3.29
N TRP A 165 8.63 6.51 -3.27
CA TRP A 165 8.13 7.16 -2.06
C TRP A 165 6.62 7.05 -2.00
N ALA A 166 6.08 6.52 -0.92
CA ALA A 166 4.64 6.32 -0.76
C ALA A 166 4.05 7.21 0.34
N PHE A 167 2.98 7.93 0.01
CA PHE A 167 2.24 8.84 0.87
C PHE A 167 0.93 8.21 1.34
N HIS A 168 0.55 8.54 2.56
CA HIS A 168 -0.70 8.08 3.18
C HIS A 168 -1.34 9.20 4.00
N ALA A 169 -2.58 8.97 4.44
CA ALA A 169 -3.34 9.98 5.17
C ALA A 169 -2.67 10.40 6.48
N HIS A 170 -2.71 11.71 6.77
CA HIS A 170 -2.30 12.25 8.07
C HIS A 170 -3.22 11.75 9.18
N GLY A 171 -2.62 11.35 10.30
CA GLY A 171 -3.36 10.74 11.39
C GLY A 171 -3.53 9.23 11.27
N PHE A 172 -3.11 8.60 10.16
CA PHE A 172 -3.36 7.18 9.92
C PHE A 172 -2.52 6.28 10.84
N HIS A 173 -1.21 6.49 10.89
CA HIS A 173 -0.30 5.76 11.80
C HIS A 173 0.13 6.57 13.03
N SER A 174 0.22 7.89 12.90
CA SER A 174 0.64 8.79 13.97
C SER A 174 -0.53 9.63 14.47
N LYS A 175 -0.45 10.13 15.71
CA LYS A 175 -1.49 11.00 16.25
C LYS A 175 -1.53 12.31 15.48
N GLY A 176 -2.63 12.57 14.79
CA GLY A 176 -2.81 13.75 13.95
C GLY A 176 -4.25 13.87 13.51
N ARG A 177 -4.77 15.10 13.44
CA ARG A 177 -6.13 15.32 12.94
C ARG A 177 -6.16 15.06 11.44
N ALA A 178 -6.98 14.10 11.00
CA ALA A 178 -7.12 13.79 9.58
C ALA A 178 -7.65 14.98 8.77
N ASP A 179 -7.09 15.19 7.59
CA ASP A 179 -7.47 16.28 6.68
C ASP A 179 -8.87 16.02 6.08
N ARG A 180 -9.71 17.06 6.02
CA ARG A 180 -11.14 16.95 5.73
C ARG A 180 -11.56 17.32 4.31
N SER A 181 -10.60 17.70 3.47
CA SER A 181 -10.83 18.01 2.06
C SER A 181 -9.68 17.50 1.21
N LEU A 182 -9.95 17.28 -0.08
CA LEU A 182 -8.92 16.86 -1.04
C LEU A 182 -7.77 17.87 -1.09
N ALA A 183 -8.09 19.16 -1.22
CA ALA A 183 -7.11 20.24 -1.23
C ALA A 183 -6.23 20.27 0.02
N ALA A 184 -6.77 19.98 1.20
CA ALA A 184 -6.00 19.94 2.44
C ALA A 184 -5.06 18.72 2.50
N LYS A 185 -5.51 17.55 2.00
CA LYS A 185 -4.68 16.34 1.90
C LYS A 185 -3.48 16.59 0.98
N ALA A 186 -3.72 17.05 -0.25
CA ALA A 186 -2.66 17.37 -1.19
C ALA A 186 -1.70 18.43 -0.64
N ARG A 187 -2.22 19.53 -0.08
CA ARG A 187 -1.42 20.62 0.51
C ARG A 187 -0.44 20.13 1.58
N ARG A 188 -0.80 19.07 2.31
CA ARG A 188 0.07 18.49 3.32
C ARG A 188 1.28 17.77 2.70
N HIS A 189 1.09 17.09 1.58
CA HIS A 189 2.15 16.33 0.93
C HIS A 189 3.07 17.21 0.08
N VAL A 190 2.55 18.29 -0.52
CA VAL A 190 3.31 19.18 -1.42
C VAL A 190 4.64 19.67 -0.84
N PRO A 191 4.73 20.21 0.39
CA PRO A 191 6.02 20.62 0.97
C PRO A 191 7.03 19.48 1.05
N LYS A 192 6.57 18.27 1.39
CA LYS A 192 7.45 17.10 1.52
C LYS A 192 7.94 16.60 0.16
N LEU A 193 7.10 16.65 -0.88
CA LEU A 193 7.52 16.39 -2.27
C LEU A 193 8.63 17.34 -2.70
N MET A 194 8.50 18.63 -2.37
CA MET A 194 9.51 19.63 -2.68
C MET A 194 10.79 19.50 -1.85
N GLU A 195 10.69 19.01 -0.61
CA GLU A 195 11.85 18.67 0.22
C GLU A 195 12.62 17.47 -0.35
N ILE A 196 11.91 16.41 -0.74
CA ILE A 196 12.52 15.17 -1.28
C ILE A 196 13.12 15.41 -2.66
N GLN A 197 12.38 16.08 -3.56
CA GLN A 197 12.85 16.44 -4.90
C GLN A 197 12.68 17.95 -5.14
N PRO A 198 13.71 18.75 -4.79
CA PRO A 198 13.66 20.21 -4.94
C PRO A 198 13.60 20.68 -6.39
N THR A 199 14.19 19.93 -7.32
CA THR A 199 14.35 20.31 -8.73
C THR A 199 13.93 19.19 -9.68
N GLY A 200 13.66 19.56 -10.93
CA GLY A 200 13.28 18.63 -11.97
C GLY A 200 11.79 18.27 -11.95
N PRO A 201 11.34 17.54 -12.99
CA PRO A 201 9.94 17.24 -13.16
C PRO A 201 9.53 16.08 -12.22
N LEU A 202 8.31 16.15 -11.71
CA LEU A 202 7.78 15.19 -10.74
C LEU A 202 6.89 14.16 -11.44
N THR A 203 7.05 12.88 -11.11
CA THR A 203 6.15 11.80 -11.54
C THR A 203 5.30 11.36 -10.36
N LEU A 204 3.98 11.54 -10.48
CA LEU A 204 3.03 11.23 -9.42
C LEU A 204 2.22 9.98 -9.80
N ILE A 205 2.02 9.07 -8.85
CA ILE A 205 1.20 7.87 -9.03
C ILE A 205 0.14 7.86 -7.94
N GLY A 206 -1.12 7.65 -8.27
CA GLY A 206 -2.18 7.52 -7.28
C GLY A 206 -2.99 6.26 -7.49
N HIS A 207 -3.19 5.49 -6.43
CA HIS A 207 -4.08 4.32 -6.45
C HIS A 207 -5.43 4.68 -5.87
N SER A 208 -6.52 4.29 -6.54
CA SER A 208 -7.88 4.49 -6.00
C SER A 208 -8.12 5.96 -5.63
N PHE A 209 -8.61 6.26 -4.43
CA PHE A 209 -8.73 7.61 -3.89
C PHE A 209 -7.43 8.44 -3.97
N GLY A 210 -6.27 7.78 -3.85
CA GLY A 210 -4.96 8.40 -3.99
C GLY A 210 -4.73 9.04 -5.37
N GLY A 211 -5.43 8.58 -6.41
CA GLY A 211 -5.44 9.22 -7.72
C GLY A 211 -5.97 10.65 -7.69
N HIS A 212 -7.03 10.89 -6.92
CA HIS A 212 -7.55 12.26 -6.70
C HIS A 212 -6.53 13.12 -5.95
N VAL A 213 -5.83 12.55 -4.97
CA VAL A 213 -4.79 13.27 -4.23
C VAL A 213 -3.62 13.61 -5.15
N ALA A 214 -3.22 12.69 -6.03
CA ALA A 214 -2.16 12.91 -7.02
C ALA A 214 -2.51 14.02 -8.01
N MET A 215 -3.74 14.04 -8.54
CA MET A 215 -4.20 15.11 -9.44
C MET A 215 -4.24 16.48 -8.74
N GLU A 216 -4.77 16.55 -7.53
CA GLU A 216 -4.81 17.81 -6.77
C GLU A 216 -3.41 18.27 -6.34
N ALA A 217 -2.51 17.35 -6.01
CA ALA A 217 -1.10 17.66 -5.74
C ALA A 217 -0.41 18.21 -7.00
N ALA A 218 -0.62 17.57 -8.17
CA ALA A 218 -0.10 18.04 -9.46
C ALA A 218 -0.58 19.47 -9.77
N ARG A 219 -1.86 19.76 -9.51
CA ARG A 219 -2.44 21.10 -9.67
C ARG A 219 -1.75 22.12 -8.77
N GLN A 220 -1.66 21.84 -7.47
CA GLN A 220 -1.01 22.74 -6.49
C GLN A 220 0.49 22.93 -6.73
N LEU A 221 1.18 21.90 -7.24
CA LEU A 221 2.59 21.96 -7.62
C LEU A 221 2.80 22.82 -8.87
N THR A 222 1.97 22.63 -9.90
CA THR A 222 1.98 23.45 -11.12
C THR A 222 1.73 24.92 -10.79
N GLU A 223 0.77 25.23 -9.91
CA GLU A 223 0.52 26.60 -9.41
C GLU A 223 1.74 27.23 -8.71
N GLN A 224 2.61 26.41 -8.14
CA GLN A 224 3.88 26.83 -7.52
C GLN A 224 5.05 26.83 -8.52
N GLY A 225 4.78 26.69 -9.82
CA GLY A 225 5.79 26.69 -10.88
C GLY A 225 6.60 25.41 -10.97
N ARG A 226 6.17 24.32 -10.32
CA ARG A 226 6.81 23.01 -10.46
C ARG A 226 6.36 22.34 -11.75
N VAL A 227 7.28 21.65 -12.40
CA VAL A 227 6.99 20.86 -13.60
C VAL A 227 6.50 19.48 -13.18
N ILE A 228 5.36 19.04 -13.71
CA ILE A 228 4.86 17.68 -13.59
C ILE A 228 5.23 16.94 -14.87
N ASN A 229 6.00 15.86 -14.74
CA ASN A 229 6.35 14.98 -15.86
C ASN A 229 5.11 14.20 -16.31
N GLN A 230 4.48 13.54 -15.35
CA GLN A 230 3.40 12.60 -15.59
C GLN A 230 2.59 12.39 -14.32
N VAL A 231 1.29 12.10 -14.50
CA VAL A 231 0.41 11.61 -13.43
C VAL A 231 -0.15 10.26 -13.88
N LEU A 232 0.11 9.20 -13.11
CA LEU A 232 -0.44 7.87 -13.39
C LEU A 232 -1.51 7.50 -12.35
N LEU A 233 -2.70 7.21 -12.83
CA LEU A 233 -3.85 6.88 -12.01
C LEU A 233 -4.10 5.38 -12.11
N LEU A 234 -3.95 4.66 -11.01
CA LEU A 234 -4.15 3.21 -10.93
C LEU A 234 -5.55 2.94 -10.39
N ASP A 235 -6.43 2.53 -11.28
CA ASP A 235 -7.82 2.18 -11.00
C ASP A 235 -8.55 3.23 -10.16
N THR A 236 -8.42 4.50 -10.59
CA THR A 236 -9.05 5.64 -9.93
C THR A 236 -10.47 5.84 -10.43
N PHE A 237 -11.43 5.84 -9.50
CA PHE A 237 -12.85 6.02 -9.81
C PHE A 237 -13.23 7.50 -9.91
N LEU A 238 -13.98 7.84 -10.96
CA LEU A 238 -14.69 9.11 -11.08
C LEU A 238 -16.12 9.00 -10.53
N GLY A 239 -16.59 10.09 -9.94
CA GLY A 239 -17.95 10.19 -9.42
C GLY A 239 -18.14 9.51 -8.06
N ALA A 240 -19.40 9.36 -7.69
CA ALA A 240 -19.78 8.77 -6.42
C ALA A 240 -19.48 7.26 -6.42
N VAL A 241 -18.79 6.80 -5.39
CA VAL A 241 -18.62 5.37 -5.12
C VAL A 241 -19.71 4.95 -4.14
N ASP A 242 -20.41 3.86 -4.48
CA ASP A 242 -21.32 3.19 -3.55
C ASP A 242 -20.51 2.72 -2.33
N GLY A 243 -20.82 3.23 -1.14
CA GLY A 243 -20.02 2.91 0.05
C GLY A 243 -20.01 3.93 1.19
N GLY A 244 -20.74 5.05 1.10
CA GLY A 244 -20.84 5.97 2.23
C GLY A 244 -21.89 5.57 3.27
N SER A 245 -21.47 5.36 4.53
CA SER A 245 -22.26 5.08 5.76
C SER A 245 -22.42 3.59 6.16
N VAL A 246 -21.38 2.77 5.97
CA VAL A 246 -21.18 1.34 6.28
C VAL A 246 -21.83 0.36 5.29
N ALA A 247 -21.09 0.07 4.23
CA ALA A 247 -21.04 -1.24 3.61
C ALA A 247 -19.57 -1.71 3.69
N ASP A 248 -19.33 -2.96 4.10
CA ASP A 248 -17.99 -3.53 4.01
C ASP A 248 -17.67 -3.70 2.53
N TYR A 249 -16.77 -2.89 1.98
CA TYR A 249 -16.37 -3.02 0.57
C TYR A 249 -15.73 -4.39 0.28
N ARG A 250 -15.37 -5.14 1.33
CA ARG A 250 -14.89 -6.54 1.26
C ARG A 250 -16.04 -7.56 1.18
N SER A 251 -17.29 -7.11 1.27
CA SER A 251 -18.48 -7.96 1.13
C SER A 251 -19.21 -7.65 -0.17
N GLU A 252 -19.41 -8.66 -1.02
CA GLU A 252 -20.13 -8.56 -2.29
C GLU A 252 -21.66 -8.37 -2.12
N ALA A 253 -22.17 -8.40 -0.90
CA ALA A 253 -23.58 -8.27 -0.62
C ALA A 253 -24.00 -6.79 -0.47
N PRO A 254 -25.14 -6.36 -1.03
CA PRO A 254 -25.70 -5.04 -0.77
C PRO A 254 -26.03 -4.95 0.73
N ALA A 255 -25.18 -4.25 1.48
CA ALA A 255 -25.37 -4.08 2.91
C ALA A 255 -26.65 -3.24 3.14
N ALA A 256 -27.61 -3.80 3.88
CA ALA A 256 -28.71 -3.01 4.41
C ALA A 256 -28.14 -1.81 5.20
N LEU A 257 -28.77 -0.64 5.08
CA LEU A 257 -28.35 0.55 5.82
C LEU A 257 -28.20 0.20 7.32
N PRO A 258 -27.02 0.40 7.92
CA PRO A 258 -26.80 0.03 9.30
C PRO A 258 -27.70 0.84 10.25
N PRO A 259 -27.99 0.32 11.46
CA PRO A 259 -28.77 1.02 12.47
C PRO A 259 -28.27 2.45 12.73
N LEU A 260 -29.19 3.38 13.07
CA LEU A 260 -28.87 4.78 13.35
C LEU A 260 -27.73 4.95 14.38
N ARG A 261 -27.69 4.09 15.40
CA ARG A 261 -26.64 4.09 16.43
C ARG A 261 -25.25 3.87 15.82
N GLU A 262 -25.12 2.92 14.91
CA GLU A 262 -23.85 2.61 14.24
C GLU A 262 -23.44 3.76 13.33
N ARG A 263 -24.39 4.36 12.61
CA ARG A 263 -24.14 5.54 11.77
C ARG A 263 -23.62 6.72 12.59
N LEU A 264 -24.22 6.99 13.76
CA LEU A 264 -23.77 8.05 14.67
C LEU A 264 -22.39 7.76 15.26
N LEU A 265 -22.13 6.51 15.65
CA LEU A 265 -20.81 6.07 16.11
C LEU A 265 -19.75 6.25 15.03
N THR A 266 -20.05 5.89 13.78
CA THR A 266 -19.14 6.10 12.64
C THR A 266 -18.86 7.58 12.41
N HIS A 267 -19.87 8.44 12.46
CA HIS A 267 -19.65 9.89 12.36
C HIS A 267 -18.73 10.41 13.47
N TRP A 268 -18.93 9.97 14.71
CA TRP A 268 -18.07 10.34 15.82
C TRP A 268 -16.62 9.81 15.63
N ARG A 269 -16.48 8.58 15.14
CA ARG A 269 -15.16 7.99 14.83
C ARG A 269 -14.43 8.78 13.74
N ILE A 270 -15.12 9.20 12.68
CA ILE A 270 -14.56 10.06 11.61
C ILE A 270 -14.15 11.42 12.16
N LEU A 271 -14.95 12.03 13.04
CA LEU A 271 -14.61 13.32 13.66
C LEU A 271 -13.33 13.25 14.50
N THR A 272 -13.04 12.07 15.03
CA THR A 272 -11.87 11.75 15.87
C THR A 272 -10.84 10.89 15.13
N ALA A 273 -10.90 10.84 13.79
CA ALA A 273 -9.94 10.12 12.95
C ALA A 273 -8.52 10.67 13.19
N GLY A 274 -7.59 9.75 13.49
CA GLY A 274 -6.20 10.03 13.84
C GLY A 274 -5.95 10.71 15.19
N LEU A 275 -6.99 11.08 15.95
CA LEU A 275 -6.83 11.61 17.31
C LEU A 275 -6.89 10.53 18.39
N ILE A 276 -7.66 9.46 18.12
CA ILE A 276 -7.88 8.33 19.00
C ILE A 276 -7.25 7.09 18.34
N PRO A 277 -6.27 6.43 18.98
CA PRO A 277 -5.73 5.16 18.50
C PRO A 277 -6.82 4.09 18.44
N ARG A 278 -6.77 3.26 17.40
CA ARG A 278 -7.74 2.19 17.13
C ARG A 278 -7.00 0.94 16.66
N ASP A 279 -7.64 -0.21 16.73
CA ASP A 279 -7.15 -1.41 16.04
C ASP A 279 -7.08 -1.16 14.52
N VAL A 280 -6.25 -1.95 13.82
CA VAL A 280 -5.95 -1.80 12.39
C VAL A 280 -7.22 -1.74 11.55
N ALA A 281 -8.15 -2.67 11.77
CA ALA A 281 -9.36 -2.78 10.97
C ALA A 281 -10.28 -1.57 11.16
N THR A 282 -10.50 -1.14 12.41
CA THR A 282 -11.31 0.05 12.69
C THR A 282 -10.61 1.32 12.17
N GLN A 283 -9.29 1.42 12.27
CA GLN A 283 -8.54 2.57 11.75
C GLN A 283 -8.69 2.67 10.22
N GLN A 284 -8.47 1.57 9.49
CA GLN A 284 -8.67 1.49 8.04
C GLN A 284 -10.10 1.89 7.65
N SER A 285 -11.11 1.32 8.32
CA SER A 285 -12.53 1.63 8.06
C SER A 285 -12.87 3.10 8.27
N VAL A 286 -12.36 3.71 9.34
CA VAL A 286 -12.63 5.13 9.66
C VAL A 286 -12.02 6.06 8.61
N PHE A 287 -10.78 5.80 8.18
CA PHE A 287 -10.13 6.60 7.15
C PHE A 287 -10.76 6.37 5.78
N TRP A 288 -11.09 5.13 5.44
CA TRP A 288 -11.80 4.78 4.23
C TRP A 288 -13.14 5.55 4.13
N GLU A 289 -13.98 5.47 5.16
CA GLU A 289 -15.26 6.20 5.21
C GLU A 289 -15.09 7.72 5.08
N GLN A 290 -14.07 8.28 5.73
CA GLN A 290 -13.77 9.70 5.62
C GLN A 290 -13.41 10.09 4.18
N GLU A 291 -12.59 9.27 3.52
CA GLU A 291 -12.04 9.56 2.19
C GLU A 291 -13.08 9.33 1.09
N ILE A 292 -13.91 8.30 1.20
CA ILE A 292 -15.07 8.12 0.30
C ILE A 292 -16.04 9.29 0.41
N ARG A 293 -16.29 9.85 1.61
CA ARG A 293 -17.11 11.07 1.76
C ARG A 293 -16.48 12.30 1.12
N ILE A 294 -15.15 12.37 1.07
CA ILE A 294 -14.45 13.43 0.34
C ILE A 294 -14.60 13.17 -1.16
N GLN A 295 -14.37 11.94 -1.61
CA GLN A 295 -14.45 11.53 -3.02
C GLN A 295 -15.82 11.79 -3.63
N ASN A 296 -16.89 11.46 -2.92
CA ASN A 296 -18.26 11.67 -3.39
C ASN A 296 -18.64 13.15 -3.58
N ARG A 297 -17.76 14.08 -3.20
CA ARG A 297 -17.91 15.52 -3.42
C ARG A 297 -16.96 16.06 -4.49
N ILE A 298 -16.10 15.22 -5.05
CA ILE A 298 -15.16 15.61 -6.09
C ILE A 298 -15.93 15.69 -7.42
N GLN A 299 -15.75 16.80 -8.11
CA GLN A 299 -16.13 16.98 -9.50
C GLN A 299 -14.85 17.10 -10.31
N CYS A 300 -14.59 16.13 -11.17
CA CYS A 300 -13.41 16.10 -12.01
C CYS A 300 -13.77 16.74 -13.36
N GLU A 301 -13.46 18.03 -13.52
CA GLU A 301 -13.72 18.77 -14.76
C GLU A 301 -12.54 18.71 -15.74
N SER A 302 -11.33 18.54 -15.22
CA SER A 302 -10.10 18.46 -16.02
C SER A 302 -9.06 17.59 -15.32
N VAL A 303 -8.11 17.09 -16.10
CA VAL A 303 -6.98 16.29 -15.63
C VAL A 303 -5.66 17.03 -15.90
N PRO A 304 -4.62 16.85 -15.07
CA PRO A 304 -3.30 17.37 -15.38
C PRO A 304 -2.79 16.88 -16.75
N PRO A 305 -2.02 17.69 -17.51
CA PRO A 305 -1.38 17.23 -18.73
C PRO A 305 -0.50 16.01 -18.48
N GLY A 306 -0.44 15.09 -19.47
CA GLY A 306 0.33 13.85 -19.34
C GLY A 306 -0.28 12.83 -18.38
N THR A 307 -1.58 12.93 -18.06
CA THR A 307 -2.26 11.93 -17.23
C THR A 307 -2.52 10.65 -18.01
N THR A 308 -2.13 9.51 -17.42
CA THR A 308 -2.46 8.16 -17.89
C THR A 308 -3.26 7.43 -16.81
N VAL A 309 -4.37 6.80 -17.19
CA VAL A 309 -5.24 6.03 -16.30
C VAL A 309 -5.16 4.55 -16.68
N LEU A 310 -4.70 3.72 -15.74
CA LEU A 310 -4.80 2.27 -15.84
C LEU A 310 -6.13 1.84 -15.23
N VAL A 311 -6.97 1.20 -16.03
CA VAL A 311 -8.30 0.72 -15.64
C VAL A 311 -8.29 -0.80 -15.60
N SER A 312 -8.62 -1.36 -14.44
CA SER A 312 -8.75 -2.81 -14.25
C SER A 312 -10.01 -3.35 -14.95
N ASP A 313 -10.14 -4.67 -15.05
CA ASP A 313 -11.34 -5.29 -15.63
C ASP A 313 -12.60 -5.00 -14.80
N GLU A 314 -12.47 -4.92 -13.46
CA GLU A 314 -13.56 -4.51 -12.56
C GLU A 314 -13.97 -3.04 -12.77
N GLY A 315 -13.02 -2.21 -13.19
CA GLY A 315 -13.20 -0.79 -13.44
C GLY A 315 -13.76 -0.44 -14.81
N GLN A 316 -14.22 -1.40 -15.63
CA GLN A 316 -14.57 -1.14 -17.04
C GLN A 316 -15.57 0.03 -17.23
N ALA A 317 -16.56 0.15 -16.34
CA ALA A 317 -17.53 1.25 -16.36
C ALA A 317 -16.90 2.64 -16.13
N GLN A 318 -15.74 2.72 -15.48
CA GLN A 318 -15.01 3.97 -15.24
C GLN A 318 -14.31 4.49 -16.50
N GLN A 319 -13.95 3.60 -17.43
CA GLN A 319 -13.27 4.01 -18.66
C GLN A 319 -14.12 4.99 -19.47
N GLU A 320 -15.42 4.73 -19.57
CA GLU A 320 -16.37 5.62 -20.27
C GLU A 320 -16.44 7.00 -19.60
N LEU A 321 -16.40 7.07 -18.26
CA LEU A 321 -16.41 8.33 -17.52
C LEU A 321 -15.13 9.14 -17.75
N TRP A 322 -13.96 8.49 -17.78
CA TRP A 322 -12.69 9.16 -18.08
C TRP A 322 -12.65 9.73 -19.50
N LEU A 323 -13.19 8.98 -20.47
CA LEU A 323 -13.26 9.42 -21.87
C LEU A 323 -14.29 10.53 -22.11
N ALA A 324 -15.23 10.74 -21.19
CA ALA A 324 -16.25 11.79 -21.28
C ALA A 324 -15.77 13.18 -20.81
N ILE A 325 -14.57 13.29 -20.24
CA ILE A 325 -13.95 14.58 -19.87
C ILE A 325 -13.55 15.32 -21.16
N ASP A 326 -13.73 16.65 -21.22
CA ASP A 326 -13.44 17.49 -22.40
C ASP A 326 -12.04 17.26 -23.01
N GLN A 327 -11.04 17.12 -22.13
CA GLN A 327 -9.68 16.72 -22.48
C GLN A 327 -9.36 15.41 -21.76
N PRO A 328 -9.71 14.25 -22.34
CA PRO A 328 -9.61 12.99 -21.64
C PRO A 328 -8.15 12.55 -21.50
N PRO A 329 -7.79 11.88 -20.40
CA PRO A 329 -6.46 11.31 -20.24
C PRO A 329 -6.26 10.11 -21.18
N THR A 330 -5.00 9.66 -21.31
CA THR A 330 -4.73 8.37 -21.94
C THR A 330 -5.29 7.26 -21.04
N THR A 331 -6.10 6.36 -21.59
CA THR A 331 -6.64 5.20 -20.83
C THR A 331 -6.02 3.91 -21.32
N VAL A 332 -5.60 3.07 -20.38
CA VAL A 332 -4.96 1.79 -20.64
C VAL A 332 -5.66 0.72 -19.83
N ARG A 333 -6.08 -0.38 -20.46
CA ARG A 333 -6.71 -1.49 -19.76
C ARG A 333 -5.68 -2.46 -19.20
N THR A 334 -5.97 -2.99 -18.03
CA THR A 334 -5.19 -4.07 -17.41
C THR A 334 -6.12 -5.15 -16.86
N SER A 335 -5.61 -6.38 -16.78
CA SER A 335 -6.33 -7.49 -16.16
C SER A 335 -6.31 -7.40 -14.63
N GLY A 336 -7.31 -7.99 -13.99
CA GLY A 336 -7.36 -8.15 -12.54
C GLY A 336 -8.36 -7.23 -11.84
N SER A 337 -8.23 -7.16 -10.52
CA SER A 337 -9.08 -6.40 -9.61
C SER A 337 -8.49 -5.07 -9.17
N HIS A 338 -9.32 -4.22 -8.57
CA HIS A 338 -8.95 -2.93 -7.99
C HIS A 338 -7.72 -2.98 -7.07
N LEU A 339 -7.54 -4.06 -6.32
CA LEU A 339 -6.42 -4.23 -5.40
C LEU A 339 -5.20 -4.85 -6.07
N SER A 340 -5.40 -5.75 -7.03
CA SER A 340 -4.30 -6.47 -7.69
C SER A 340 -3.45 -5.60 -8.61
N VAL A 341 -3.94 -4.43 -9.04
CA VAL A 341 -3.20 -3.51 -9.93
C VAL A 341 -1.85 -3.02 -9.36
N LEU A 342 -1.64 -3.17 -8.04
CA LEU A 342 -0.40 -2.80 -7.36
C LEU A 342 0.63 -3.93 -7.23
N SER A 343 0.25 -5.17 -7.51
CA SER A 343 1.09 -6.35 -7.29
C SER A 343 1.16 -7.30 -8.50
N ASP A 344 0.16 -7.29 -9.37
CA ASP A 344 0.13 -8.11 -10.58
C ASP A 344 1.29 -7.75 -11.52
N ARG A 345 2.09 -8.76 -11.88
CA ARG A 345 3.31 -8.59 -12.68
C ARG A 345 3.01 -8.04 -14.07
N HIS A 346 1.89 -8.42 -14.68
CA HIS A 346 1.49 -7.90 -15.99
C HIS A 346 1.14 -6.42 -15.90
N THR A 347 0.35 -6.04 -14.90
CA THR A 347 -0.01 -4.64 -14.62
C THR A 347 1.21 -3.79 -14.29
N LEU A 348 2.16 -4.28 -13.50
CA LEU A 348 3.40 -3.56 -13.17
C LEU A 348 4.32 -3.39 -14.39
N ALA A 349 4.38 -4.39 -15.28
CA ALA A 349 5.10 -4.27 -16.56
C ALA A 349 4.44 -3.25 -17.49
N LEU A 350 3.11 -3.23 -17.52
CA LEU A 350 2.34 -2.24 -18.26
C LEU A 350 2.57 -0.84 -17.71
N LEU A 351 2.50 -0.66 -16.38
CA LEU A 351 2.81 0.59 -15.71
C LEU A 351 4.22 1.08 -16.04
N ARG A 352 5.21 0.18 -16.04
CA ARG A 352 6.59 0.49 -16.45
C ARG A 352 6.66 1.01 -17.87
N SER A 353 5.91 0.42 -18.80
CA SER A 353 5.85 0.88 -20.19
C SER A 353 5.20 2.26 -20.37
N GLN A 354 4.35 2.67 -19.42
CA GLN A 354 3.68 3.97 -19.45
C GLN A 354 4.51 5.07 -18.82
N LEU A 355 5.49 4.73 -17.97
CA LEU A 355 6.39 5.71 -17.37
C LEU A 355 7.24 6.36 -18.45
N ALA A 356 7.08 7.67 -18.62
CA ALA A 356 7.89 8.44 -19.54
C ALA A 356 9.38 8.32 -19.18
N THR A 357 10.23 8.10 -20.18
CA THR A 357 11.68 8.14 -20.01
C THR A 357 12.08 9.57 -19.63
N PRO A 358 13.01 9.81 -18.68
CA PRO A 358 13.40 11.16 -18.26
C PRO A 358 14.10 12.04 -19.32
N GLU A 359 13.94 11.77 -20.61
CA GLU A 359 14.55 12.53 -21.71
C GLU A 359 13.49 12.92 -22.77
N SER A 360 12.84 14.06 -22.55
CA SER A 360 12.39 15.00 -23.60
C SER A 360 11.60 16.15 -22.97
N ALA A 361 12.30 17.03 -22.25
CA ALA A 361 11.83 18.38 -21.96
C ALA A 361 12.89 19.39 -22.41
#